data_AF-A0A9E7SBZ4-F1
#
_entry.id   AF-A0A9E7SBZ4-F1
#
_cell.length_a   1.000
_cell.length_b   1.000
_cell.length_c   1.000
_cell.angle_alpha   90.00
_cell.angle_beta   90.00
_cell.angle_gamma   90.00
#
_symmetry.space_group_name_H-M   'P 1'
#
loop_
_entity.id
_entity.type
_entity.pdbx_description
1 polymer ?
#
loop_
_entity_poly.entity_id
_entity_poly.type
_entity_poly.pdbx_seq_one_letter_code
_entity_poly.pdbx_strand_id
1 'polypeptide(L)'
;MSSEVVRTLTEEPKNNRTNARKDTEKKMKTLYISVDADKLLRLLYAEGEGKQNEIFEKAIKLYWALREVLPEEEFRRLVKLAEKKEIEKIKRRLEFK
;
A
#
# COMPACT_ATOMS: atom_id res chain seq x y z
N MET A 1 10.71 -9.12 20.01
CA MET A 1 11.06 -8.13 18.96
C MET A 1 11.32 -6.80 19.66
N SER A 2 12.40 -6.08 19.31
CA SER A 2 12.84 -4.90 20.07
C SER A 2 11.85 -3.73 19.93
N SER A 3 11.51 -3.07 21.03
CA SER A 3 10.49 -2.00 21.13
C SER A 3 10.79 -0.77 20.25
N GLU A 4 12.05 -0.60 19.87
CA GLU A 4 12.57 0.48 19.04
C GLU A 4 12.16 0.36 17.56
N VAL A 5 12.03 -0.89 17.08
CA VAL A 5 11.55 -1.17 15.70
C VAL A 5 10.07 -0.86 15.57
N VAL A 6 9.29 -1.08 16.64
CA VAL A 6 7.85 -0.76 16.65
C VAL A 6 7.64 0.75 16.67
N ARG A 7 8.40 1.49 17.47
CA ARG A 7 8.31 2.97 17.56
C ARG A 7 8.54 3.66 16.22
N THR A 8 9.54 3.22 15.46
CA THR A 8 9.88 3.78 14.14
C THR A 8 8.84 3.48 13.03
N LEU A 9 7.93 2.53 13.25
CA LEU A 9 6.84 2.22 12.32
C LEU A 9 5.55 3.01 12.63
N THR A 10 5.42 3.55 13.85
CA THR A 10 4.20 4.20 14.35
C THR A 10 4.29 5.72 14.48
N GLU A 11 5.49 6.31 14.44
CA GLU A 11 5.64 7.76 14.50
C GLU A 11 5.51 8.38 13.10
N GLU A 12 4.52 9.26 12.91
CA GLU A 12 4.46 10.13 11.73
C GLU A 12 5.73 11.01 11.69
N PRO A 13 6.38 11.16 10.53
CA PRO A 13 7.59 11.97 10.44
C PRO A 13 7.28 13.41 10.84
N LYS A 14 7.99 13.92 11.85
CA LYS A 14 7.87 15.31 12.33
C LYS A 14 8.03 16.27 11.16
N ASN A 15 6.92 16.91 10.78
CA ASN A 15 6.83 17.79 9.63
C ASN A 15 7.54 19.13 9.92
N ASN A 16 8.87 19.13 9.83
CA ASN A 16 9.63 20.37 9.78
C ASN A 16 9.53 20.94 8.37
N ARG A 17 8.54 21.81 8.18
CA ARG A 17 8.36 22.65 6.99
C ARG A 17 9.53 23.62 6.86
N THR A 18 10.61 23.17 6.23
CA THR A 18 11.64 24.04 5.68
C THR A 18 12.28 23.38 4.46
N ASN A 19 12.00 23.98 3.30
CA ASN A 19 12.62 23.74 1.99
C ASN A 19 12.28 22.41 1.31
N ALA A 20 11.33 22.49 0.36
CA ALA A 20 11.01 21.49 -0.64
C ALA A 20 12.25 21.13 -1.49
N ARG A 21 13.09 20.23 -0.98
CA ARG A 21 14.00 19.41 -1.79
C ARG A 21 13.32 18.07 -1.98
N LYS A 22 12.91 17.83 -3.23
CA LYS A 22 12.24 16.65 -3.79
C LYS A 22 12.33 15.39 -2.90
N ASP A 23 11.17 14.91 -2.47
CA ASP A 23 10.91 13.55 -1.95
C ASP A 23 11.15 12.47 -3.03
N THR A 24 12.35 12.46 -3.61
CA THR A 24 12.80 11.46 -4.60
C THR A 24 13.87 10.54 -4.04
N GLU A 25 14.23 10.68 -2.76
CA GLU A 25 15.15 9.76 -2.10
C GLU A 25 14.52 8.38 -1.95
N LYS A 26 15.03 7.41 -2.72
CA LYS A 26 14.66 6.00 -2.58
C LYS A 26 15.46 5.35 -1.46
N LYS A 27 14.78 4.74 -0.50
CA LYS A 27 15.41 3.93 0.55
C LYS A 27 15.28 2.44 0.19
N MET A 28 16.42 1.74 0.15
CA MET A 28 16.41 0.29 -0.04
C MET A 28 15.97 -0.39 1.27
N LYS A 29 14.99 -1.28 1.18
CA LYS A 29 14.53 -2.11 2.29
C LYS A 29 14.34 -3.55 1.80
N THR A 30 14.67 -4.51 2.66
CA THR A 30 14.35 -5.92 2.43
C THR A 30 13.01 -6.23 3.08
N LEU A 31 12.05 -6.76 2.33
CA LEU A 31 10.72 -7.15 2.81
C LEU A 31 10.55 -8.67 2.69
N TYR A 32 10.09 -9.30 3.76
CA TYR A 32 9.63 -10.69 3.72
C TYR A 32 8.14 -10.70 3.37
N ILE A 33 7.78 -11.40 2.30
CA ILE A 33 6.39 -11.56 1.85
C ILE A 33 6.02 -13.04 1.83
N SER A 34 4.72 -13.33 1.88
CA SER A 34 4.24 -14.71 1.71
C SER A 34 4.49 -15.22 0.30
N VAL A 35 4.55 -16.55 0.15
CA VAL A 35 4.70 -17.20 -1.17
C VAL A 35 3.56 -16.81 -2.12
N ASP A 36 2.35 -16.65 -1.60
CA ASP A 36 1.21 -16.24 -2.42
C ASP A 36 1.30 -14.77 -2.86
N ALA A 37 1.82 -13.89 -2.02
CA ALA A 37 2.10 -12.50 -2.41
C ALA A 37 3.21 -12.43 -3.48
N ASP A 38 4.25 -13.26 -3.38
CA ASP A 38 5.29 -13.35 -4.42
C ASP A 38 4.70 -13.81 -5.77
N LYS A 39 3.82 -14.80 -5.77
CA LYS A 39 3.12 -15.24 -6.99
C LYS A 39 2.30 -14.11 -7.61
N LEU A 40 1.52 -13.38 -6.81
CA LEU A 40 0.74 -12.24 -7.30
C LEU A 40 1.65 -11.14 -7.85
N LEU A 41 2.75 -10.82 -7.17
CA LEU A 41 3.73 -9.84 -7.62
C LEU A 41 4.33 -10.24 -8.98
N ARG A 42 4.67 -11.53 -9.17
CA ARG A 42 5.18 -12.04 -10.45
C ARG A 42 4.14 -11.96 -11.56
N LEU A 43 2.87 -12.21 -11.26
CA LEU A 43 1.78 -12.07 -12.23
C LEU A 43 1.64 -10.61 -12.67
N LEU A 44 1.57 -9.67 -11.74
CA LEU A 44 1.49 -8.23 -12.05
C LEU A 44 2.70 -7.76 -12.86
N TYR A 45 3.89 -8.28 -12.55
CA TYR A 45 5.10 -8.03 -13.34
C TYR A 45 4.98 -8.59 -14.77
N ALA A 46 4.51 -9.83 -14.92
CA ALA A 46 4.34 -10.49 -16.22
C ALA A 46 3.29 -9.80 -17.10
N GLU A 47 2.26 -9.20 -16.48
CA GLU A 47 1.23 -8.39 -17.15
C GLU A 47 1.72 -6.98 -17.53
N GLY A 48 2.97 -6.63 -17.21
CA GLY A 48 3.62 -5.39 -17.64
C GLY A 48 3.40 -4.19 -16.71
N GLU A 49 2.96 -4.37 -15.47
CA GLU A 49 2.61 -3.26 -14.56
C GLU A 49 3.81 -2.43 -14.03
N GLY A 50 5.04 -2.80 -14.38
CA GLY A 50 6.28 -2.11 -14.02
C GLY A 50 7.27 -3.00 -13.26
N LYS A 51 8.32 -2.40 -12.69
CA LYS A 51 9.29 -3.13 -11.85
C LYS A 51 8.67 -3.50 -10.49
N GLN A 52 9.14 -4.58 -9.85
CA GLN A 52 8.64 -5.02 -8.53
C GLN A 52 8.56 -3.87 -7.51
N ASN A 53 9.61 -3.05 -7.41
CA ASN A 53 9.63 -1.91 -6.49
C ASN A 53 8.55 -0.86 -6.81
N GLU A 54 8.25 -0.63 -8.09
CA GLU A 54 7.21 0.31 -8.50
C GLU A 54 5.82 -0.22 -8.18
N ILE A 55 5.60 -1.53 -8.34
CA ILE A 55 4.35 -2.20 -7.94
C ILE A 55 4.13 -2.02 -6.43
N PHE A 56 5.14 -2.28 -5.60
CA PHE A 56 5.05 -2.04 -4.16
C PHE A 56 4.81 -0.57 -3.81
N GLU A 57 5.54 0.36 -4.43
CA GLU A 57 5.33 1.80 -4.21
C GLU A 57 3.89 2.23 -4.57
N LYS A 58 3.36 1.77 -5.71
CA LYS A 58 1.98 2.02 -6.15
C LYS A 58 0.97 1.42 -5.18
N ALA A 59 1.16 0.18 -4.75
CA ALA A 59 0.26 -0.51 -3.82
C ALA A 59 0.17 0.20 -2.46
N ILE A 60 1.30 0.64 -1.89
CA ILE A 60 1.34 1.38 -0.63
C ILE A 60 0.62 2.73 -0.78
N LYS A 61 0.89 3.46 -1.88
CA LYS A 61 0.23 4.75 -2.15
C LYS A 61 -1.28 4.59 -2.34
N LEU A 62 -1.72 3.55 -3.04
CA LEU A 62 -3.14 3.24 -3.21
C LEU A 62 -3.81 2.93 -1.86
N TYR A 63 -3.18 2.07 -1.04
CA TYR A 63 -3.68 1.74 0.29
C TYR A 63 -3.86 3.00 1.15
N TRP A 64 -2.86 3.88 1.14
CA TRP A 64 -2.92 5.15 1.87
C TRP A 64 -4.00 6.09 1.32
N ALA A 65 -4.06 6.29 0.01
CA ALA A 65 -5.06 7.17 -0.61
C ALA A 65 -6.49 6.71 -0.30
N LEU A 66 -6.76 5.40 -0.36
CA LEU A 66 -8.06 4.84 0.01
C LEU A 66 -8.39 5.05 1.48
N ARG A 67 -7.39 4.98 2.38
CA ARG A 67 -7.57 5.25 3.82
C ARG A 67 -7.93 6.71 4.08
N GLU A 68 -7.35 7.64 3.35
CA GLU A 68 -7.60 9.08 3.51
C GLU A 68 -8.96 9.51 2.96
N VAL A 69 -9.41 8.87 1.87
CA VAL A 69 -10.65 9.27 1.17
C VAL A 69 -11.90 8.61 1.77
N LEU A 70 -11.78 7.39 2.29
CA LEU A 70 -12.92 6.64 2.81
C LEU A 70 -13.04 6.80 4.34
N PRO A 71 -14.27 6.86 4.89
CA PRO A 71 -14.46 6.72 6.32
C PRO A 71 -13.85 5.41 6.85
N GLU A 72 -13.34 5.41 8.08
CA GLU A 72 -12.56 4.29 8.63
C GLU A 72 -13.26 2.93 8.51
N GLU A 73 -14.56 2.87 8.82
CA GLU A 73 -15.35 1.64 8.71
C GLU A 73 -15.46 1.14 7.27
N GLU A 74 -15.61 2.07 6.33
CA GLU A 74 -15.72 1.78 4.91
C GLU A 74 -14.40 1.27 4.34
N PHE A 75 -13.30 1.90 4.73
CA PHE A 75 -11.95 1.45 4.38
C PHE A 75 -11.68 0.04 4.90
N ARG A 76 -11.92 -0.21 6.20
CA ARG A 76 -11.75 -1.53 6.81
C ARG A 76 -12.60 -2.59 6.11
N ARG A 77 -13.82 -2.23 5.70
CA ARG A 77 -14.69 -3.13 4.94
C ARG A 77 -14.13 -3.40 3.54
N LEU A 78 -13.63 -2.39 2.84
CA LEU A 78 -13.00 -2.55 1.52
C LEU A 78 -11.80 -3.50 1.59
N VAL A 79 -10.92 -3.34 2.59
CA VAL A 79 -9.78 -4.24 2.81
C VAL A 79 -10.25 -5.68 3.00
N LYS A 80 -11.26 -5.92 3.85
CA LYS A 80 -11.84 -7.28 4.05
C LYS A 80 -12.40 -7.88 2.77
N LEU A 81 -13.01 -7.07 1.90
CA LEU A 81 -13.50 -7.55 0.60
C LEU A 81 -12.34 -7.95 -0.31
N ALA A 82 -11.26 -7.17 -0.33
CA ALA A 82 -10.06 -7.46 -1.11
C ALA A 82 -9.37 -8.76 -0.64
N GLU A 83 -9.23 -8.96 0.67
CA GLU A 83 -8.68 -10.20 1.25
C GLU A 83 -9.48 -11.44 0.85
N LYS A 84 -10.81 -11.32 0.83
CA LYS A 84 -11.73 -12.38 0.40
C LYS A 84 -11.85 -12.52 -1.11
N LYS A 85 -11.16 -11.68 -1.88
CA LYS A 85 -11.25 -11.61 -3.35
C LYS A 85 -12.70 -11.42 -3.84
N GLU A 86 -13.53 -10.70 -3.10
CA GLU A 86 -14.93 -10.42 -3.45
C GLU A 86 -15.04 -9.26 -4.47
N ILE A 87 -14.44 -9.44 -5.65
CA ILE A 87 -14.24 -8.39 -6.67
C ILE A 87 -15.56 -7.71 -7.07
N GLU A 88 -16.64 -8.47 -7.23
CA GLU A 88 -17.94 -7.91 -7.61
C GLU A 88 -18.54 -6.98 -6.55
N LYS A 89 -18.27 -7.23 -5.26
CA LYS A 89 -18.70 -6.31 -4.20
C LYS A 89 -17.84 -5.05 -4.18
N ILE A 90 -16.56 -5.16 -4.54
CA ILE A 90 -15.67 -4.01 -4.68
C ILE A 90 -16.13 -3.12 -5.84
N LYS A 91 -16.39 -3.69 -7.03
CA LYS A 91 -16.87 -2.96 -8.21
C LYS A 91 -18.14 -2.15 -7.92
N ARG A 92 -19.15 -2.80 -7.34
CA ARG A 92 -20.42 -2.14 -6.98
C ARG A 92 -20.22 -0.95 -6.04
N ARG A 93 -19.24 -1.05 -5.15
CA ARG A 93 -18.98 -0.02 -4.14
C ARG A 93 -18.18 1.17 -4.69
N LEU A 94 -17.30 0.92 -5.66
CA LEU A 94 -16.49 1.97 -6.28
C LEU A 94 -17.23 2.72 -7.38
N GLU A 95 -18.48 2.35 -7.69
CA GLU A 95 -19.33 3.01 -8.69
C GLU A 95 -18.57 3.39 -9.97
N PHE A 96 -17.83 2.46 -10.56
CA PHE A 96 -17.27 2.67 -11.90
C PHE A 96 -18.44 2.84 -12.88
N LYS A 97 -18.87 4.09 -13.11
CA LYS A 97 -19.77 4.50 -14.18
C LYS A 97 -18.97 4.75 -15.46
#